data_AF-A0AAN7D320-F1
#
_entry.id   AF-A0AAN7D320-F1
#
_cell.length_a   1.000
_cell.length_b   1.000
_cell.length_c   1.000
_cell.angle_alpha   90.00
_cell.angle_beta   90.00
_cell.angle_gamma   90.00
#
_symmetry.space_group_name_H-M   'P 1'
#
loop_
_entity.id
_entity.type
_entity.pdbx_description
1 polymer ?
#
loop_
_entity_poly.entity_id
_entity_poly.type
_entity_poly.pdbx_seq_one_letter_code
_entity_poly.pdbx_strand_id
1 'polypeptide(L)'
;MPREAEPSLNEKQFVIQALQENLRLDGRELDQYRPLELTFGDQYGVADVTLGNTRILAKATAEVTVPYADRPLDGIFTIATELSPMTSPAFEVNRPTETEVLLSRLLEKTVRRSGALDTESLCLVAGQKCWSVRVDVHALSHDGNLTDAACLAVVAALRHFRKPDTSMEGGRLTVYTPAEREPVPLSWLHSPFCVTWSFFGDEGELAVLDATWLEEQVRVGSCTISLNKHGEICQIAKLGGTPVDAVALLQCTNVALTKVKEFSDLVDQKLAEDLKRRDKGGFMAELRAENDR
;
A
#
# COMPACT_ATOMS: atom_id res chain seq x y z
N MET A 1 22.46 4.30 -21.28
CA MET A 1 21.46 3.94 -20.27
C MET A 1 20.12 4.33 -20.82
N PRO A 2 19.12 3.43 -20.80
CA PRO A 2 17.76 3.82 -21.17
C PRO A 2 17.34 4.96 -20.24
N ARG A 3 16.90 6.06 -20.84
CA ARG A 3 16.43 7.25 -20.13
C ARG A 3 14.92 7.32 -20.31
N GLU A 4 14.24 7.77 -19.28
CA GLU A 4 12.83 8.13 -19.40
C GLU A 4 12.64 9.24 -20.42
N ALA A 5 11.46 9.25 -21.05
CA ALA A 5 11.08 10.33 -21.92
C ALA A 5 10.88 11.59 -21.06
N GLU A 6 11.77 12.55 -21.22
CA GLU A 6 11.60 13.88 -20.64
C GLU A 6 10.57 14.66 -21.47
N PRO A 7 9.66 15.41 -20.82
CA PRO A 7 8.68 16.18 -21.53
C PRO A 7 9.34 17.39 -22.18
N SER A 8 8.79 17.83 -23.30
CA SER A 8 9.26 19.01 -24.02
C SER A 8 9.11 20.27 -23.17
N LEU A 9 9.90 21.31 -23.47
CA LEU A 9 9.80 22.58 -22.76
C LEU A 9 8.40 23.19 -22.86
N ASN A 10 7.75 23.03 -24.02
CA ASN A 10 6.39 23.52 -24.24
C ASN A 10 5.38 22.77 -23.37
N GLU A 11 5.50 21.45 -23.25
CA GLU A 11 4.62 20.66 -22.37
C GLU A 11 4.82 21.04 -20.90
N LYS A 12 6.06 21.18 -20.45
CA LYS A 12 6.36 21.61 -19.08
C LYS A 12 5.72 22.98 -18.76
N GLN A 13 5.92 23.95 -19.65
CA GLN A 13 5.35 25.29 -19.48
C GLN A 13 3.82 25.28 -19.52
N PHE A 14 3.23 24.49 -20.41
CA PHE A 14 1.79 24.36 -20.53
C PHE A 14 1.16 23.77 -19.27
N VAL A 15 1.76 22.71 -18.70
CA VAL A 15 1.29 22.10 -17.44
C VAL A 15 1.35 23.09 -16.29
N ILE A 16 2.46 23.82 -16.13
CA ILE A 16 2.60 24.82 -15.07
C ILE A 16 1.54 25.92 -15.21
N GLN A 17 1.34 26.41 -16.44
CA GLN A 17 0.36 27.47 -16.70
C GLN A 17 -1.08 26.98 -16.46
N ALA A 18 -1.42 25.78 -16.91
CA ALA A 18 -2.74 25.19 -16.67
C ALA A 18 -3.01 25.03 -15.16
N LEU A 19 -2.01 24.57 -14.40
CA LEU A 19 -2.11 24.42 -12.95
C LEU A 19 -2.28 25.77 -12.23
N GLN A 20 -1.66 26.86 -12.71
CA GLN A 20 -1.88 28.22 -12.20
C GLN A 20 -3.33 28.71 -12.44
N GLU A 21 -3.96 28.24 -13.51
CA GLU A 21 -5.38 28.50 -13.81
C GLU A 21 -6.33 27.51 -13.08
N ASN A 22 -5.81 26.66 -12.18
CA ASN A 22 -6.53 25.57 -11.50
C ASN A 22 -7.13 24.53 -12.45
N LEU A 23 -6.50 24.31 -13.60
CA LEU A 23 -6.93 23.33 -14.60
C LEU A 23 -5.93 22.18 -14.67
N ARG A 24 -6.44 20.94 -14.60
CA ARG A 24 -5.65 19.73 -14.86
C ARG A 24 -5.90 19.22 -16.27
N LEU A 25 -4.90 18.55 -16.85
CA LEU A 25 -4.97 17.99 -18.20
C LEU A 25 -6.06 16.92 -18.36
N ASP A 26 -6.37 16.21 -17.28
CA ASP A 26 -7.38 15.17 -17.22
C ASP A 26 -8.77 15.70 -16.82
N GLY A 27 -8.88 17.01 -16.56
CA GLY A 27 -10.13 17.68 -16.18
C GLY A 27 -10.60 17.40 -14.75
N ARG A 28 -9.74 16.84 -13.89
CA ARG A 28 -10.02 16.64 -12.46
C ARG A 28 -9.78 17.90 -11.65
N GLU A 29 -10.41 17.96 -10.49
CA GLU A 29 -10.07 18.94 -9.45
C GLU A 29 -8.70 18.65 -8.82
N LEU A 30 -8.12 19.63 -8.13
CA LEU A 30 -6.79 19.53 -7.52
C LEU A 30 -6.75 18.53 -6.35
N ASP A 31 -7.86 18.29 -5.68
CA ASP A 31 -8.00 17.40 -4.52
C ASP A 31 -8.68 16.06 -4.85
N GLN A 32 -8.79 15.74 -6.15
CA GLN A 32 -9.49 14.55 -6.63
C GLN A 32 -8.53 13.44 -7.07
N TYR A 33 -8.76 12.22 -6.54
CA TYR A 33 -8.07 11.00 -6.98
C TYR A 33 -8.60 10.46 -8.31
N ARG A 34 -7.75 9.71 -9.02
CA ARG A 34 -8.16 8.88 -10.16
C ARG A 34 -9.16 7.81 -9.74
N PRO A 35 -9.97 7.29 -10.68
CA PRO A 35 -10.79 6.13 -10.39
C PRO A 35 -9.91 4.99 -9.88
N LEU A 36 -10.31 4.45 -8.73
CA LEU A 36 -9.57 3.43 -8.01
C LEU A 36 -10.35 2.11 -8.07
N GLU A 37 -9.72 1.09 -8.62
CA GLU A 37 -10.27 -0.25 -8.72
C GLU A 37 -9.37 -1.22 -7.95
N LEU A 38 -9.97 -1.97 -7.04
CA LEU A 38 -9.31 -3.03 -6.28
C LEU A 38 -9.93 -4.37 -6.65
N THR A 39 -9.10 -5.31 -7.08
CA THR A 39 -9.50 -6.67 -7.41
C THR A 39 -8.65 -7.67 -6.64
N PHE A 40 -9.27 -8.77 -6.21
CA PHE A 40 -8.59 -9.84 -5.49
C PHE A 40 -8.41 -11.05 -6.40
N GLY A 41 -7.21 -11.63 -6.36
CA GLY A 41 -6.90 -12.87 -7.08
C GLY A 41 -7.56 -14.09 -6.46
N ASP A 42 -7.47 -15.22 -7.15
CA ASP A 42 -8.07 -16.48 -6.67
C ASP A 42 -7.42 -16.97 -5.37
N GLN A 43 -6.11 -16.77 -5.22
CA GLN A 43 -5.37 -17.10 -4.01
C GLN A 43 -5.51 -15.99 -2.96
N TYR A 44 -5.59 -16.38 -1.68
CA TYR A 44 -5.57 -15.43 -0.57
C TYR A 44 -4.26 -14.63 -0.55
N GLY A 45 -4.36 -13.34 -0.28
CA GLY A 45 -3.23 -12.42 -0.22
C GLY A 45 -2.71 -11.91 -1.56
N VAL A 46 -3.43 -12.14 -2.67
CA VAL A 46 -3.17 -11.46 -3.95
C VAL A 46 -4.16 -10.30 -4.11
N ALA A 47 -3.65 -9.09 -4.24
CA ALA A 47 -4.43 -7.88 -4.49
C ALA A 47 -3.87 -7.12 -5.70
N ASP A 48 -4.74 -6.74 -6.62
CA ASP A 48 -4.41 -6.00 -7.83
C ASP A 48 -5.17 -4.68 -7.80
N VAL A 49 -4.41 -3.59 -7.74
CA VAL A 49 -4.90 -2.22 -7.60
C VAL A 49 -4.60 -1.47 -8.88
N THR A 50 -5.65 -0.88 -9.45
CA THR A 50 -5.56 0.02 -10.59
C THR A 50 -6.00 1.41 -10.14
N LEU A 51 -5.11 2.39 -10.26
CA LEU A 51 -5.35 3.80 -10.03
C LEU A 51 -5.19 4.55 -11.35
N GLY A 52 -6.30 4.72 -12.08
CA GLY A 52 -6.27 5.17 -13.48
C GLY A 52 -5.40 4.23 -14.34
N ASN A 53 -4.27 4.72 -14.85
CA ASN A 53 -3.34 3.91 -15.64
C ASN A 53 -2.20 3.29 -14.82
N THR A 54 -2.04 3.65 -13.54
CA THR A 54 -1.06 3.02 -12.65
C THR A 54 -1.63 1.72 -12.11
N ARG A 55 -0.93 0.60 -12.29
CA ARG A 55 -1.40 -0.72 -11.83
C ARG A 55 -0.32 -1.42 -11.04
N ILE A 56 -0.68 -1.95 -9.87
CA ILE A 56 0.23 -2.60 -8.94
C ILE A 56 -0.39 -3.90 -8.45
N LEU A 57 0.40 -4.96 -8.51
CA LEU A 57 0.07 -6.27 -7.97
C LEU A 57 0.85 -6.50 -6.68
N ALA A 58 0.15 -6.75 -5.58
CA ALA A 58 0.75 -7.14 -4.31
C ALA A 58 0.42 -8.61 -4.00
N LYS A 59 1.43 -9.36 -3.56
CA LYS A 59 1.30 -10.75 -3.13
C LYS A 59 1.90 -10.94 -1.75
N ALA A 60 1.09 -11.36 -0.80
CA ALA A 60 1.53 -11.79 0.52
C ALA A 60 1.85 -13.29 0.54
N THR A 61 2.96 -13.64 1.17
CA THR A 61 3.41 -15.01 1.43
C THR A 61 3.84 -15.15 2.89
N ALA A 62 3.76 -16.35 3.45
CA ALA A 62 4.22 -16.62 4.80
C ALA A 62 5.02 -17.93 4.85
N GLU A 63 6.12 -17.90 5.57
CA GLU A 63 7.00 -19.03 5.83
C GLU A 63 7.37 -19.11 7.32
N VAL A 64 7.71 -20.30 7.82
CA VAL A 64 8.14 -20.46 9.22
C VAL A 64 9.66 -20.32 9.26
N THR A 65 10.15 -19.36 10.04
CA THR A 65 11.58 -19.06 10.19
C THR A 65 11.95 -18.86 11.65
N VAL A 66 13.23 -18.62 11.90
CA VAL A 66 13.74 -18.27 13.23
C VAL A 66 13.63 -16.75 13.41
N PRO A 67 13.10 -16.25 14.54
CA PRO A 67 13.01 -14.82 14.81
C PRO A 67 14.40 -14.18 14.99
N TYR A 68 14.44 -12.84 14.96
CA TYR A 68 15.66 -12.10 15.26
C TYR A 68 16.09 -12.31 16.72
N ALA A 69 17.41 -12.39 16.96
CA ALA A 69 17.95 -12.58 18.31
C ALA A 69 17.58 -11.43 19.26
N ASP A 70 17.45 -10.21 18.75
CA ASP A 70 17.10 -9.02 19.52
C ASP A 70 15.62 -9.03 19.95
N ARG A 71 14.75 -9.71 19.19
CA ARG A 71 13.30 -9.76 19.42
C ARG A 71 12.76 -11.18 19.22
N PRO A 72 12.94 -12.07 20.21
CA PRO A 72 12.56 -13.48 20.09
C PRO A 72 11.04 -13.72 20.14
N LEU A 73 10.26 -12.72 20.56
CA LEU A 73 8.80 -12.77 20.70
C LEU A 73 8.06 -12.19 19.48
N ASP A 74 8.78 -11.57 18.55
CA ASP A 74 8.18 -10.96 17.36
C ASP A 74 8.34 -11.89 16.14
N GLY A 75 7.33 -11.93 15.28
CA GLY A 75 7.45 -12.43 13.93
C GLY A 75 8.20 -11.46 13.01
N ILE A 76 8.57 -11.98 11.84
CA ILE A 76 9.29 -11.20 10.83
C ILE A 76 8.27 -10.72 9.79
N PHE A 77 8.35 -9.44 9.43
CA PHE A 77 7.52 -8.87 8.37
C PHE A 77 8.38 -8.11 7.38
N THR A 78 8.41 -8.49 6.11
CA THR A 78 9.27 -7.89 5.07
C THR A 78 8.45 -7.42 3.88
N ILE A 79 8.71 -6.22 3.38
CA ILE A 79 8.11 -5.70 2.14
C ILE A 79 9.22 -5.58 1.11
N ALA A 80 9.06 -6.26 -0.01
CA ALA A 80 9.92 -6.12 -1.18
C ALA A 80 9.12 -5.46 -2.29
N THR A 81 9.64 -4.37 -2.83
CA THR A 81 9.08 -3.72 -4.01
C THR A 81 9.98 -4.06 -5.18
N GLU A 82 9.40 -4.46 -6.30
CA GLU A 82 10.12 -4.76 -7.53
C GLU A 82 9.59 -3.87 -8.66
N LEU A 83 10.45 -2.99 -9.18
CA LEU A 83 10.14 -2.18 -10.35
C LEU A 83 10.68 -2.87 -11.61
N SER A 84 9.77 -3.34 -12.45
CA SER A 84 10.10 -4.01 -13.70
C SER A 84 10.24 -3.01 -14.85
N PRO A 85 11.11 -3.26 -15.86
CA PRO A 85 11.15 -2.50 -17.10
C PRO A 85 9.80 -2.40 -17.84
N MET A 86 8.83 -3.24 -17.50
CA MET A 86 7.45 -3.14 -18.00
C MET A 86 6.78 -1.82 -17.61
N THR A 87 7.16 -1.23 -16.48
CA THR A 87 6.56 0.01 -15.97
C THR A 87 7.18 1.25 -16.61
N SER A 88 8.51 1.27 -16.73
CA SER A 88 9.25 2.31 -17.41
C SER A 88 10.57 1.74 -17.95
N PRO A 89 11.01 2.14 -19.15
CA PRO A 89 12.30 1.74 -19.70
C PRO A 89 13.50 2.15 -18.82
N ALA A 90 13.34 3.13 -17.93
CA ALA A 90 14.41 3.55 -17.02
C ALA A 90 14.69 2.56 -15.88
N PHE A 91 13.77 1.64 -15.58
CA PHE A 91 13.98 0.63 -14.57
C PHE A 91 14.78 -0.53 -15.14
N GLU A 92 15.94 -0.81 -14.55
CA GLU A 92 16.81 -1.95 -14.89
C GLU A 92 16.54 -3.09 -13.91
N VAL A 93 16.37 -4.31 -14.41
CA VAL A 93 16.15 -5.49 -13.56
C VAL A 93 17.39 -5.72 -12.68
N ASN A 94 17.18 -5.98 -11.38
CA ASN A 94 18.19 -6.23 -10.35
C ASN A 94 19.03 -5.02 -9.92
N ARG A 95 18.72 -3.81 -10.42
CA ARG A 95 19.36 -2.60 -9.94
C ARG A 95 18.34 -1.77 -9.16
N PRO A 96 18.42 -1.74 -7.82
CA PRO A 96 17.47 -0.97 -7.04
C PRO A 96 17.63 0.52 -7.37
N THR A 97 16.56 1.11 -7.89
CA THR A 97 16.52 2.54 -8.18
C THR A 97 16.24 3.33 -6.90
N GLU A 98 16.55 4.63 -6.89
CA GLU A 98 16.25 5.48 -5.75
C GLU A 98 14.74 5.47 -5.42
N THR A 99 13.89 5.52 -6.45
CA THR A 99 12.43 5.42 -6.33
C THR A 99 11.98 4.14 -5.64
N GLU A 100 12.57 2.99 -6.01
CA GLU A 100 12.26 1.69 -5.41
C GLU A 100 12.69 1.60 -3.94
N VAL A 101 13.89 2.09 -3.63
CA VAL A 101 14.38 2.13 -2.25
C VAL A 101 13.52 3.06 -1.39
N LEU A 102 13.17 4.24 -1.91
CA LEU A 102 12.29 5.17 -1.21
C LEU A 102 10.90 4.56 -0.98
N LEU A 103 10.33 3.92 -2.00
CA LEU A 103 9.03 3.26 -1.90
C LEU A 103 9.03 2.15 -0.84
N SER A 104 10.00 1.22 -0.91
CA SER A 104 10.14 0.14 0.06
C SER A 104 10.26 0.68 1.49
N ARG A 105 11.08 1.73 1.70
CA ARG A 105 11.27 2.35 3.02
C ARG A 105 10.05 3.11 3.52
N LEU A 106 9.30 3.76 2.62
CA LEU A 106 8.04 4.41 2.96
C LEU A 106 7.03 3.36 3.41
N LEU A 107 6.80 2.32 2.62
CA LEU A 107 5.86 1.24 2.94
C LEU A 107 6.24 0.49 4.23
N GLU A 108 7.54 0.21 4.42
CA GLU A 108 8.05 -0.44 5.63
C GLU A 108 7.73 0.41 6.88
N LYS A 109 7.95 1.71 6.84
CA LYS A 109 7.62 2.60 7.96
C LYS A 109 6.10 2.74 8.14
N THR A 110 5.35 2.89 7.06
CA THR A 110 3.89 3.05 7.11
C THR A 110 3.18 1.82 7.66
N VAL A 111 3.66 0.59 7.40
CA VAL A 111 2.99 -0.65 7.86
C VAL A 111 3.67 -1.25 9.09
N ARG A 112 5.01 -1.37 9.10
CA ARG A 112 5.74 -2.01 10.21
C ARG A 112 5.86 -1.08 11.41
N ARG A 113 6.26 0.18 11.20
CA ARG A 113 6.51 1.12 12.32
C ARG A 113 5.23 1.67 12.93
N SER A 114 4.16 1.77 12.14
CA SER A 114 2.83 2.11 12.66
C SER A 114 2.26 1.01 13.57
N GLY A 115 2.69 -0.25 13.41
CA GLY A 115 2.12 -1.38 14.12
C GLY A 115 0.78 -1.81 13.53
N ALA A 116 0.59 -1.69 12.22
CA ALA A 116 -0.64 -2.12 11.54
C ALA A 116 -0.85 -3.64 11.64
N LEU A 117 0.24 -4.40 11.50
CA LEU A 117 0.29 -5.84 11.66
C LEU A 117 0.81 -6.19 13.07
N ASP A 118 0.08 -7.04 13.79
CA ASP A 118 0.51 -7.55 15.09
C ASP A 118 1.60 -8.63 14.89
N THR A 119 2.86 -8.23 15.10
CA THR A 119 4.01 -9.12 14.99
C THR A 119 4.12 -10.11 16.15
N GLU A 120 3.52 -9.83 17.30
CA GLU A 120 3.57 -10.75 18.46
C GLU A 120 2.70 -11.98 18.19
N SER A 121 1.54 -11.79 17.54
CA SER A 121 0.65 -12.89 17.11
C SER A 121 1.28 -13.86 16.10
N LEU A 122 2.38 -13.47 15.48
CA LEU A 122 3.12 -14.28 14.50
C LEU A 122 4.15 -15.21 15.17
N CYS A 123 4.44 -15.03 16.46
CA CYS A 123 5.36 -15.90 17.18
C CYS A 123 4.69 -17.24 17.55
N LEU A 124 5.36 -18.35 17.26
CA LEU A 124 4.88 -19.69 17.61
C LEU A 124 5.61 -20.21 18.85
N VAL A 125 6.94 -20.22 18.80
CA VAL A 125 7.83 -20.59 19.91
C VAL A 125 8.85 -19.49 20.07
N ALA A 126 8.84 -18.83 21.23
CA ALA A 126 9.77 -17.77 21.56
C ALA A 126 11.23 -18.18 21.27
N GLY A 127 11.90 -17.41 20.41
CA GLY A 127 13.30 -17.61 20.05
C GLY A 127 13.63 -18.82 19.16
N GLN A 128 12.64 -19.61 18.75
CA GLN A 128 12.87 -20.78 17.88
C GLN A 128 12.10 -20.72 16.56
N LYS A 129 10.79 -20.44 16.61
CA LYS A 129 9.92 -20.48 15.43
C LYS A 129 8.94 -19.32 15.45
N CYS A 130 8.94 -18.55 14.37
CA CYS A 130 7.97 -17.50 14.11
C CYS A 130 7.53 -17.55 12.65
N TRP A 131 6.40 -16.91 12.35
CA TRP A 131 6.01 -16.62 10.99
C TRP A 131 6.82 -15.44 10.45
N SER A 132 7.35 -15.62 9.24
CA SER A 132 7.91 -14.57 8.40
C SER A 132 6.92 -14.30 7.28
N VAL A 133 6.26 -13.15 7.36
CA VAL A 133 5.31 -12.67 6.34
C VAL A 133 6.06 -11.75 5.39
N ARG A 134 6.04 -12.10 4.11
CA ARG A 134 6.66 -11.30 3.04
C ARG A 134 5.59 -10.80 2.09
N VAL A 135 5.61 -9.50 1.80
CA VAL A 135 4.75 -8.90 0.76
C VAL A 135 5.63 -8.45 -0.40
N ASP A 136 5.41 -9.06 -1.54
CA ASP A 136 6.03 -8.67 -2.80
C ASP A 136 5.09 -7.72 -3.55
N VAL A 137 5.60 -6.54 -3.91
CA VAL A 137 4.87 -5.50 -4.62
C VAL A 137 5.48 -5.36 -6.01
N HIS A 138 4.74 -5.77 -7.03
CA HIS A 138 5.14 -5.66 -8.41
C HIS A 138 4.38 -4.51 -9.08
N ALA A 139 5.12 -3.49 -9.51
CA ALA A 139 4.53 -2.46 -10.36
C ALA A 139 4.38 -3.01 -11.79
N LEU A 140 3.16 -2.92 -12.34
CA LEU A 140 2.85 -3.39 -13.70
C LEU A 140 2.81 -2.23 -14.71
N SER A 141 2.26 -1.09 -14.29
CA SER A 141 2.19 0.14 -15.08
C SER A 141 2.45 1.35 -14.19
N HIS A 142 3.19 2.34 -14.69
CA HIS A 142 3.53 3.56 -13.97
C HIS A 142 3.07 4.81 -14.73
N ASP A 143 2.03 5.46 -14.21
CA ASP A 143 1.51 6.75 -14.69
C ASP A 143 1.42 7.76 -13.54
N GLY A 144 2.42 7.75 -12.65
CA GLY A 144 2.47 8.60 -11.45
C GLY A 144 1.71 8.05 -10.24
N ASN A 145 2.01 8.62 -9.06
CA ASN A 145 1.50 8.26 -7.73
C ASN A 145 1.63 6.76 -7.38
N LEU A 146 2.85 6.23 -7.51
CA LEU A 146 3.15 4.83 -7.20
C LEU A 146 2.99 4.51 -5.70
N THR A 147 3.30 5.47 -4.82
CA THR A 147 3.31 5.29 -3.36
C THR A 147 1.93 4.98 -2.80
N ASP A 148 0.91 5.73 -3.22
CA ASP A 148 -0.44 5.56 -2.69
C ASP A 148 -1.06 4.25 -3.17
N ALA A 149 -0.93 3.95 -4.47
CA ALA A 149 -1.39 2.71 -5.05
C ALA A 149 -0.68 1.49 -4.42
N ALA A 150 0.63 1.58 -4.16
CA ALA A 150 1.38 0.49 -3.55
C ALA A 150 0.96 0.26 -2.09
N CYS A 151 0.74 1.35 -1.34
CA CYS A 151 0.28 1.27 0.04
C CYS A 151 -1.11 0.61 0.12
N LEU A 152 -2.04 1.01 -0.75
CA LEU A 152 -3.35 0.41 -0.85
C LEU A 152 -3.25 -1.09 -1.19
N ALA A 153 -2.41 -1.45 -2.17
CA ALA A 153 -2.23 -2.84 -2.58
C ALA A 153 -1.66 -3.71 -1.45
N VAL A 154 -0.65 -3.21 -0.72
CA VAL A 154 -0.05 -3.92 0.43
C VAL A 154 -1.08 -4.14 1.54
N VAL A 155 -1.83 -3.10 1.92
CA VAL A 155 -2.85 -3.21 2.98
C VAL A 155 -3.97 -4.15 2.55
N ALA A 156 -4.44 -4.04 1.31
CA ALA A 156 -5.46 -4.94 0.77
C ALA A 156 -4.97 -6.39 0.74
N ALA A 157 -3.74 -6.63 0.29
CA ALA A 157 -3.13 -7.96 0.26
C ALA A 157 -2.99 -8.55 1.67
N LEU A 158 -2.51 -7.78 2.65
CA LEU A 158 -2.34 -8.24 4.03
C LEU A 158 -3.66 -8.58 4.71
N ARG A 159 -4.70 -7.76 4.49
CA ARG A 159 -6.05 -8.02 5.04
C ARG A 159 -6.75 -9.19 4.35
N HIS A 160 -6.45 -9.42 3.07
CA HIS A 160 -6.97 -10.56 2.33
C HIS A 160 -6.18 -11.86 2.61
N PHE A 161 -4.93 -11.76 3.06
CA PHE A 161 -4.08 -12.91 3.31
C PHE A 161 -4.54 -13.72 4.53
N ARG A 162 -4.45 -15.04 4.38
CA ARG A 162 -4.72 -15.98 5.47
C ARG A 162 -3.53 -16.92 5.59
N LYS A 163 -2.98 -17.01 6.80
CA LYS A 163 -1.87 -17.91 7.12
C LYS A 163 -2.39 -19.33 7.37
N PRO A 164 -1.62 -20.38 7.03
CA PRO A 164 -1.96 -21.75 7.40
C PRO A 164 -2.07 -21.91 8.92
N ASP A 165 -2.98 -22.79 9.37
CA ASP A 165 -3.11 -23.12 10.79
C ASP A 165 -1.94 -23.98 11.27
N THR A 166 -1.57 -23.81 12.54
CA THR A 166 -0.44 -24.52 13.17
C THR A 166 -0.83 -25.06 14.53
N SER A 167 -0.48 -26.32 14.78
CA SER A 167 -0.57 -26.92 16.11
C SER A 167 0.82 -27.24 16.65
N MET A 168 0.94 -27.22 17.97
CA MET A 168 2.14 -27.60 18.68
C MET A 168 1.81 -28.72 19.66
N GLU A 169 2.29 -29.93 19.36
CA GLU A 169 2.13 -31.10 20.22
C GLU A 169 3.52 -31.64 20.58
N GLY A 170 3.83 -31.71 21.88
CA GLY A 170 5.09 -32.30 22.37
C GLY A 170 6.37 -31.65 21.82
N GLY A 171 6.34 -30.37 21.45
CA GLY A 171 7.49 -29.65 20.88
C GLY A 171 7.69 -29.83 19.38
N ARG A 172 6.83 -30.60 18.69
CA ARG A 172 6.76 -30.62 17.22
C ARG A 172 5.72 -29.61 16.74
N LEU A 173 6.13 -28.77 15.78
CA LEU A 173 5.26 -27.87 15.05
C LEU A 173 4.72 -28.60 13.82
N THR A 174 3.41 -28.74 13.73
CA THR A 174 2.71 -29.24 12.53
C THR A 174 2.02 -28.06 11.84
N VAL A 175 2.39 -27.83 10.58
CA VAL A 175 1.72 -26.84 9.71
C VAL A 175 0.69 -27.61 8.89
N TYR A 176 -0.57 -27.25 9.04
CA TYR A 176 -1.65 -27.89 8.30
C TYR A 176 -1.78 -27.29 6.91
N THR A 177 -2.17 -28.11 5.95
CA THR A 177 -2.50 -27.61 4.61
C THR A 177 -3.88 -26.94 4.61
N PRO A 178 -4.17 -26.01 3.68
CA PRO A 178 -5.48 -25.39 3.55
C PRO A 178 -6.65 -26.37 3.32
N ALA A 179 -6.36 -27.62 2.94
CA ALA A 179 -7.35 -28.67 2.76
C ALA A 179 -7.67 -29.40 4.08
N GLU A 180 -6.74 -29.42 5.03
CA GLU A 180 -6.91 -30.06 6.34
C GLU A 180 -7.61 -29.13 7.33
N ARG A 181 -7.24 -27.84 7.31
CA ARG A 181 -7.81 -26.81 8.18
C ARG A 181 -7.98 -25.49 7.45
N GLU A 182 -9.00 -24.73 7.85
CA GLU A 182 -9.23 -23.42 7.29
C GLU A 182 -8.07 -22.45 7.65
N PRO A 183 -7.49 -21.75 6.67
CA PRO A 183 -6.49 -20.72 6.93
C PRO A 183 -7.01 -19.60 7.81
N VAL A 184 -6.18 -19.16 8.76
CA VAL A 184 -6.52 -18.15 9.76
C VAL A 184 -6.10 -16.77 9.24
N PRO A 185 -6.93 -15.72 9.37
CA PRO A 185 -6.52 -14.36 9.03
C PRO A 185 -5.34 -13.87 9.88
N LEU A 186 -4.66 -12.83 9.42
CA LEU A 186 -3.68 -12.12 10.22
C LEU A 186 -4.37 -11.22 11.26
N SER A 187 -3.74 -11.09 12.44
CA SER A 187 -4.18 -10.12 13.45
C SER A 187 -3.87 -8.71 12.95
N TRP A 188 -4.92 -7.95 12.66
CA TRP A 188 -4.81 -6.63 12.05
C TRP A 188 -5.33 -5.57 13.01
N LEU A 189 -4.47 -4.60 13.36
CA LEU A 189 -4.76 -3.57 14.36
C LEU A 189 -5.42 -2.34 13.72
N HIS A 190 -4.82 -1.81 12.66
CA HIS A 190 -5.33 -0.65 11.93
C HIS A 190 -4.84 -0.64 10.48
N SER A 191 -5.54 0.09 9.60
CA SER A 191 -5.21 0.20 8.18
C SER A 191 -4.65 1.59 7.86
N PRO A 192 -3.32 1.74 7.70
CA PRO A 192 -2.71 2.99 7.30
C PRO A 192 -2.75 3.13 5.78
N PHE A 193 -3.17 4.29 5.28
CA PHE A 193 -3.11 4.60 3.85
C PHE A 193 -2.22 5.81 3.60
N CYS A 194 -1.45 5.77 2.50
CA CYS A 194 -0.66 6.89 2.02
C CYS A 194 -1.50 7.80 1.14
N VAL A 195 -1.32 9.11 1.34
CA VAL A 195 -1.89 10.18 0.53
C VAL A 195 -0.75 11.10 0.12
N THR A 196 -0.45 11.14 -1.17
CA THR A 196 0.69 11.90 -1.72
C THR A 196 0.23 13.20 -2.37
N TRP A 197 0.85 14.29 -1.92
CA TRP A 197 0.71 15.63 -2.43
C TRP A 197 1.93 16.02 -3.25
N SER A 198 1.69 16.58 -4.43
CA SER A 198 2.71 17.18 -5.28
C SER A 198 2.57 18.70 -5.22
N PHE A 199 3.68 19.40 -4.98
CA PHE A 199 3.73 20.85 -4.90
C PHE A 199 4.30 21.45 -6.18
N PHE A 200 3.65 22.52 -6.65
CA PHE A 200 4.00 23.25 -7.87
C PHE A 200 4.22 24.74 -7.57
N GLY A 201 5.00 25.40 -8.42
CA GLY A 201 5.37 26.81 -8.31
C GLY A 201 6.66 27.06 -7.54
N ASP A 202 7.23 28.26 -7.71
CA ASP A 202 8.52 28.66 -7.12
C ASP A 202 8.46 28.73 -5.58
N GLU A 203 7.29 29.02 -5.01
CA GLU A 203 7.05 29.06 -3.56
C GLU A 203 6.22 27.86 -3.04
N GLY A 204 5.85 26.91 -3.90
CA GLY A 204 5.07 25.73 -3.49
C GLY A 204 3.63 26.03 -3.06
N GLU A 205 3.03 27.08 -3.62
CA GLU A 205 1.68 27.55 -3.26
C GLU A 205 0.58 26.58 -3.70
N LEU A 206 0.80 25.84 -4.78
CA LEU A 206 -0.20 24.92 -5.33
C LEU A 206 0.10 23.48 -4.92
N ALA A 207 -0.86 22.84 -4.24
CA ALA A 207 -0.80 21.44 -3.88
C ALA A 207 -1.81 20.65 -4.70
N VAL A 208 -1.33 19.64 -5.42
CA VAL A 208 -2.15 18.73 -6.21
C VAL A 208 -2.08 17.35 -5.58
N LEU A 209 -3.25 16.73 -5.47
CA LEU A 209 -3.41 15.36 -5.02
C LEU A 209 -3.35 14.40 -6.21
N ASP A 210 -2.66 13.27 -6.02
CA ASP A 210 -2.58 12.20 -7.02
C ASP A 210 -2.11 12.69 -8.40
N ALA A 211 -0.85 13.12 -8.44
CA ALA A 211 -0.22 13.61 -9.65
C ALA A 211 -0.05 12.50 -10.72
N THR A 212 -0.34 12.85 -11.97
CA THR A 212 -0.02 12.02 -13.14
C THR A 212 1.49 11.99 -13.39
N TRP A 213 1.97 11.11 -14.26
CA TRP A 213 3.40 11.02 -14.57
C TRP A 213 3.99 12.35 -15.06
N LEU A 214 3.28 13.04 -15.96
CA LEU A 214 3.72 14.33 -16.48
C LEU A 214 3.76 15.41 -15.39
N GLU A 215 2.76 15.43 -14.50
CA GLU A 215 2.74 16.32 -13.34
C GLU A 215 3.89 15.99 -12.36
N GLU A 216 4.20 14.71 -12.14
CA GLU A 216 5.33 14.30 -11.29
C GLU A 216 6.69 14.71 -11.85
N GLN A 217 6.86 14.75 -13.18
CA GLN A 217 8.10 15.22 -13.81
C GLN A 217 8.30 16.74 -13.68
N VAL A 218 7.22 17.49 -13.45
CA VAL A 218 7.23 18.96 -13.34
C VAL A 218 7.15 19.44 -11.89
N ARG A 219 6.82 18.56 -10.94
CA ARG A 219 6.69 18.92 -9.52
C ARG A 219 8.01 19.43 -8.93
N VAL A 220 7.90 20.40 -8.04
CA VAL A 220 9.05 20.97 -7.34
C VAL A 220 9.26 20.29 -5.98
N GLY A 221 8.19 19.79 -5.37
CA GLY A 221 8.23 19.07 -4.11
C GLY A 221 7.17 17.98 -4.02
N SER A 222 7.37 17.04 -3.10
CA SER A 222 6.39 16.01 -2.78
C SER A 222 6.30 15.80 -1.27
N CYS A 223 5.09 15.54 -0.79
CA CYS A 223 4.83 15.15 0.60
C CYS A 223 3.84 14.00 0.63
N THR A 224 4.26 12.87 1.19
CA THR A 224 3.37 11.73 1.45
C THR A 224 2.99 11.75 2.92
N ILE A 225 1.68 11.72 3.19
CA ILE A 225 1.11 11.66 4.53
C ILE A 225 0.42 10.31 4.68
N SER A 226 0.80 9.54 5.69
CA SER A 226 0.17 8.26 6.02
C SER A 226 -0.72 8.41 7.24
N LEU A 227 -2.00 8.04 7.10
CA LEU A 227 -3.02 8.20 8.13
C LEU A 227 -3.82 6.91 8.31
N ASN A 228 -4.33 6.72 9.52
CA ASN A 228 -5.35 5.71 9.82
C ASN A 228 -6.77 6.27 9.67
N LYS A 229 -7.77 5.39 9.58
CA LYS A 229 -9.21 5.75 9.61
C LYS A 229 -9.60 6.61 10.82
N HIS A 230 -8.88 6.45 11.94
CA HIS A 230 -9.08 7.17 13.19
C HIS A 230 -8.52 8.61 13.19
N GLY A 231 -7.79 9.03 12.15
CA GLY A 231 -7.13 10.34 12.10
C GLY A 231 -5.77 10.41 12.76
N GLU A 232 -5.21 9.25 13.14
CA GLU A 232 -3.86 9.16 13.66
C GLU A 232 -2.84 9.20 12.51
N ILE A 233 -1.81 10.02 12.67
CA ILE A 233 -0.73 10.16 11.69
C ILE A 233 0.33 9.10 11.96
N CYS A 234 0.49 8.16 11.01
CA CYS A 234 1.54 7.15 11.08
C CYS A 234 2.89 7.74 10.67
N GLN A 235 2.91 8.52 9.59
CA GLN A 235 4.12 9.09 9.03
C GLN A 235 3.82 10.30 8.14
N ILE A 236 4.74 11.26 8.15
CA ILE A 236 4.83 12.31 7.12
C ILE A 236 6.21 12.22 6.49
N ALA A 237 6.26 12.13 5.16
CA ALA A 237 7.48 12.06 4.39
C ALA A 237 7.49 13.18 3.35
N LYS A 238 8.21 14.26 3.67
CA LYS A 238 8.52 15.32 2.71
C LYS A 238 9.91 15.06 2.14
N LEU A 239 9.97 14.68 0.87
CA LEU A 239 11.21 14.28 0.19
C LEU A 239 11.72 15.46 -0.64
N GLY A 240 12.53 16.31 -0.01
CA GLY A 240 13.15 17.46 -0.67
C GLY A 240 12.17 18.49 -1.20
N GLY A 241 12.64 19.29 -2.17
CA GLY A 241 11.84 20.30 -2.86
C GLY A 241 11.72 21.62 -2.11
N THR A 242 10.70 22.41 -2.48
CA THR A 242 10.41 23.73 -1.91
C THR A 242 10.00 23.66 -0.44
N PRO A 243 10.29 24.71 0.35
CA PRO A 243 9.70 24.84 1.68
C PRO A 243 8.18 24.89 1.55
N VAL A 244 7.48 24.26 2.49
CA VAL A 244 6.02 24.19 2.50
C VAL A 244 5.61 24.71 3.86
N ASP A 245 4.65 25.62 3.88
CA ASP A 245 4.16 26.20 5.12
C ASP A 245 3.42 25.16 5.96
N ALA A 246 3.50 25.31 7.28
CA ALA A 246 2.89 24.40 8.22
C ALA A 246 1.35 24.41 8.11
N VAL A 247 0.74 25.57 7.84
CA VAL A 247 -0.72 25.69 7.72
C VAL A 247 -1.22 24.94 6.49
N ALA A 248 -0.52 25.07 5.36
CA ALA A 248 -0.82 24.32 4.14
C ALA A 248 -0.74 22.80 4.38
N LEU A 249 0.30 22.33 5.09
CA LEU A 249 0.44 20.91 5.41
C LEU A 249 -0.70 20.40 6.32
N LEU A 250 -1.18 21.21 7.27
CA LEU A 250 -2.34 20.87 8.09
C LEU A 250 -3.63 20.77 7.25
N GLN A 251 -3.83 21.67 6.29
CA GLN A 251 -4.95 21.60 5.36
C GLN A 251 -4.89 20.32 4.50
N CYS A 252 -3.73 20.01 3.93
CA CYS A 252 -3.48 18.76 3.21
C CYS A 252 -3.78 17.53 4.08
N THR A 253 -3.44 17.57 5.37
CA THR A 253 -3.70 16.47 6.31
C THR A 253 -5.21 16.26 6.53
N ASN A 254 -5.99 17.33 6.64
CA ASN A 254 -7.45 17.23 6.79
C ASN A 254 -8.12 16.63 5.55
N VAL A 255 -7.70 17.04 4.35
CA VAL A 255 -8.20 16.46 3.11
C VAL A 255 -7.77 15.00 2.99
N ALA A 256 -6.52 14.69 3.34
CA ALA A 256 -6.01 13.33 3.36
C ALA A 256 -6.82 12.41 4.29
N LEU A 257 -7.26 12.89 5.45
CA LEU A 257 -8.12 12.12 6.35
C LEU A 257 -9.44 11.71 5.70
N THR A 258 -10.08 12.60 4.93
CA THR A 258 -11.31 12.27 4.20
C THR A 258 -11.04 11.18 3.16
N LYS A 259 -9.93 11.27 2.42
CA LYS A 259 -9.54 10.27 1.41
C LYS A 259 -9.16 8.92 2.01
N VAL A 260 -8.46 8.90 3.14
CA VAL A 260 -8.14 7.67 3.88
C VAL A 260 -9.40 6.94 4.36
N LYS A 261 -10.45 7.67 4.75
CA LYS A 261 -11.74 7.06 5.08
C LYS A 261 -12.40 6.41 3.85
N GLU A 262 -12.43 7.14 2.73
CA GLU A 262 -12.92 6.61 1.44
C GLU A 262 -12.17 5.33 1.03
N PHE A 263 -10.84 5.31 1.15
CA PHE A 263 -10.01 4.13 0.85
C PHE A 263 -10.27 2.96 1.80
N SER A 264 -10.40 3.24 3.10
CA SER A 264 -10.73 2.20 4.07
C SER A 264 -12.07 1.56 3.75
N ASP A 265 -13.09 2.38 3.48
CA ASP A 265 -14.43 1.90 3.18
C ASP A 265 -14.46 1.11 1.86
N LEU A 266 -13.69 1.53 0.85
CA LEU A 266 -13.51 0.77 -0.39
C LEU A 266 -12.90 -0.62 -0.15
N VAL A 267 -11.82 -0.70 0.64
CA VAL A 267 -11.16 -1.97 0.97
C VAL A 267 -12.12 -2.87 1.78
N ASP A 268 -12.84 -2.30 2.74
CA ASP A 268 -13.83 -3.03 3.55
C ASP A 268 -14.95 -3.61 2.67
N GLN A 269 -15.49 -2.81 1.75
CA GLN A 269 -16.52 -3.25 0.79
C GLN A 269 -16.00 -4.36 -0.12
N LYS A 270 -14.82 -4.20 -0.70
CA LYS A 270 -14.24 -5.19 -1.62
C LYS A 270 -13.89 -6.49 -0.93
N LEU A 271 -13.40 -6.45 0.31
CA LEU A 271 -13.17 -7.67 1.10
C LEU A 271 -14.48 -8.39 1.41
N ALA A 272 -15.55 -7.65 1.74
CA ALA A 272 -16.87 -8.25 1.97
C ALA A 272 -17.47 -8.86 0.69
N GLU A 273 -17.31 -8.20 -0.46
CA GLU A 273 -17.70 -8.73 -1.77
C GLU A 273 -16.94 -10.02 -2.12
N ASP A 274 -15.62 -10.05 -1.88
CA ASP A 274 -14.80 -11.22 -2.15
C ASP A 274 -15.16 -12.40 -1.24
N LEU A 275 -15.39 -12.15 0.05
CA LEU A 275 -15.85 -13.19 0.98
C LEU A 275 -17.20 -13.79 0.53
N LYS A 276 -18.15 -12.95 0.09
CA LYS A 276 -19.43 -13.42 -0.48
C LYS A 276 -19.24 -14.20 -1.78
N ARG A 277 -18.30 -13.77 -2.63
CA ARG A 277 -17.96 -14.46 -3.89
C ARG A 277 -17.36 -15.84 -3.64
N ARG A 278 -16.61 -16.02 -2.56
CA ARG A 278 -16.03 -17.30 -2.14
C ARG A 278 -17.06 -18.18 -1.43
N ASP A 279 -17.98 -17.59 -0.68
CA ASP A 279 -19.11 -18.27 -0.02
C ASP A 279 -20.30 -18.52 -0.98
N LYS A 280 -20.04 -19.13 -2.14
CA LYS A 280 -21.09 -19.53 -3.09
C LYS A 280 -21.94 -20.66 -2.50
N GLY A 281 -23.00 -20.26 -1.81
CA GLY A 281 -24.03 -21.16 -1.29
C GLY A 281 -24.58 -20.77 0.08
N GLY A 282 -23.97 -19.80 0.78
CA GLY A 282 -24.39 -19.43 2.14
C GLY A 282 -24.15 -20.53 3.18
N PHE A 283 -23.45 -21.61 2.80
CA PHE A 283 -23.14 -22.71 3.68
C PHE A 283 -22.28 -22.27 4.86
N MET A 284 -21.42 -21.25 4.73
CA MET A 284 -20.66 -20.74 5.88
C MET A 284 -21.57 -20.12 6.96
N ALA A 285 -22.72 -19.55 6.59
CA ALA A 285 -23.70 -19.05 7.55
C ALA A 285 -24.47 -20.19 8.23
N GLU A 286 -24.80 -21.25 7.49
CA GLU A 286 -25.44 -22.46 8.03
C GLU A 286 -24.50 -23.35 8.87
N LEU A 287 -23.19 -23.29 8.59
CA LEU A 287 -22.13 -24.00 9.30
C LEU A 287 -21.64 -23.25 10.56
N ARG A 288 -22.27 -22.13 10.94
CA ARG A 288 -21.95 -21.44 12.19
C ARG A 288 -22.32 -22.33 13.38
N ALA A 289 -21.31 -22.78 14.11
CA ALA A 289 -21.49 -23.55 15.33
C ALA A 289 -21.97 -22.68 16.51
N GLU A 290 -21.72 -21.36 16.44
CA GLU A 290 -22.14 -20.38 17.43
C GLU A 290 -23.54 -19.87 17.08
N ASN A 291 -24.55 -20.40 17.76
CA ASN A 291 -25.94 -19.99 17.63
C ASN A 291 -26.33 -19.05 18.77
N ASP A 292 -27.08 -17.99 18.46
CA ASP A 292 -27.71 -17.15 19.47
C ASP A 292 -28.66 -18.00 20.32
N ARG A 293 -28.45 -17.99 21.63
CA ARG A 293 -29.25 -18.74 22.62
C ARG A 293 -30.65 -18.18 22.80
#